data_AF-A0A2E6JPV5-F1
#
_entry.id   AF-A0A2E6JPV5-F1
#
_cell.length_a   1.000
_cell.length_b   1.000
_cell.length_c   1.000
_cell.angle_alpha   90.00
_cell.angle_beta   90.00
_cell.angle_gamma   90.00
#
_symmetry.space_group_name_H-M   'P 1'
#
loop_
_entity.id
_entity.type
_entity.pdbx_description
1 polymer ?
#
loop_
_entity_poly.entity_id
_entity_poly.type
_entity_poly.pdbx_seq_one_letter_code
_entity_poly.pdbx_strand_id
1 'polypeptide(L)'
;MKVFQNLILLLIPIFFISCSGDFESYGDDSPEVQAEIKSLKISFTDGTISVNQEITFQVLSDQNKDITTLCKIFVDDIEISGNKFTPDKVGEYSVYATYKTLKSDTKKMTVTSSSSSETKDFKQNVLIEDVTGAWCQHCPRVSYRLEQLKKQTSQLVVVAAHYGDALQYSKVSELSNLFGLKGYPWAQLNRTQRWNEQSGSVTALVDNKAKAGVALESTLSEKTLTLKFKSKFAEDFSDLKYVVFLLEDDIKLDQSQWAGGDYGYGRGTDRDGDGRMWLINFNHTDVLRHAFTSGPLGDAIPLSSTKKGSTFEKSFTYEVPTSFNKEKLKLVGIVVKKDNKVINVRLSEIGKTQAFEEL
;
A
#
# COMPACT_ATOMS: atom_id res chain seq x y z
N MET A 1 8.45 -10.41 59.12
CA MET A 1 9.85 -10.75 58.78
C MET A 1 9.98 -10.68 57.26
N LYS A 2 10.79 -9.86 56.61
CA LYS A 2 11.78 -8.85 57.01
C LYS A 2 11.72 -7.72 55.96
N VAL A 3 11.85 -6.50 56.43
CA VAL A 3 12.04 -5.25 55.67
C VAL A 3 13.54 -5.09 55.42
N PHE A 4 13.95 -4.65 54.23
CA PHE A 4 15.28 -4.08 53.91
C PHE A 4 15.05 -3.14 52.71
N GLN A 5 14.87 -1.83 52.86
CA GLN A 5 15.69 -0.75 53.42
C GLN A 5 16.82 -0.31 52.47
N ASN A 6 16.60 0.86 51.87
CA ASN A 6 17.45 1.59 50.93
C ASN A 6 18.84 1.89 51.50
N LEU A 7 19.87 1.79 50.64
CA LEU A 7 21.19 2.38 50.92
C LEU A 7 21.59 3.25 49.71
N ILE A 8 21.52 4.56 49.93
CA ILE A 8 22.06 5.62 49.06
C ILE A 8 23.53 5.77 49.42
N LEU A 9 24.42 5.66 48.43
CA LEU A 9 25.85 5.93 48.59
C LEU A 9 26.17 7.32 48.00
N LEU A 10 26.49 8.26 48.89
CA LEU A 10 26.93 9.62 48.59
C LEU A 10 28.44 9.61 48.35
N LEU A 11 28.92 10.21 47.25
CA LEU A 11 30.34 10.36 46.97
C LEU A 11 30.64 11.83 46.62
N ILE A 12 31.37 12.50 47.51
CA ILE A 12 31.94 13.85 47.36
C ILE A 12 33.47 13.72 47.41
N PRO A 13 34.19 14.39 46.50
CA PRO A 13 35.49 14.98 46.83
C PRO A 13 35.54 16.46 46.38
N ILE A 14 35.55 17.41 47.32
CA ILE A 14 36.71 18.16 47.84
C ILE A 14 37.49 18.93 46.75
N PHE A 15 37.14 20.22 46.64
CA PHE A 15 37.87 21.27 45.93
C PHE A 15 39.07 21.73 46.77
N PHE A 16 40.25 21.85 46.16
CA PHE A 16 41.35 22.65 46.69
C PHE A 16 41.31 24.04 46.06
N ILE A 17 41.30 25.05 46.92
CA ILE A 17 41.41 26.48 46.59
C ILE A 17 42.89 26.86 46.65
N SER A 18 43.36 27.63 45.67
CA SER A 18 44.51 28.52 45.83
C SER A 18 44.14 29.88 45.24
N CYS A 19 44.17 30.91 46.08
CA CYS A 19 43.99 32.32 45.74
C CYS A 19 45.30 33.08 46.04
N SER A 20 45.73 33.94 45.13
CA SER A 20 46.20 35.31 45.38
C SER A 20 46.36 36.02 44.03
N GLY A 21 46.00 37.28 43.82
CA GLY A 21 45.38 38.28 44.68
C GLY A 21 44.78 39.40 43.83
N ASP A 22 43.91 40.19 44.45
CA ASP A 22 43.18 41.30 43.85
C ASP A 22 44.04 42.55 43.64
N PHE A 23 43.83 43.23 42.52
CA PHE A 23 44.02 44.69 42.41
C PHE A 23 43.02 45.26 41.40
N GLU A 24 42.37 46.35 41.80
CA GLU A 24 41.13 46.89 41.23
C GLU A 24 41.27 47.68 39.93
N SER A 25 40.10 47.78 39.27
CA SER A 25 39.63 48.86 38.39
C SER A 25 40.05 48.82 36.93
N TYR A 26 39.10 48.54 36.03
CA TYR A 26 38.34 49.58 35.31
C TYR A 26 37.18 48.89 34.58
N GLY A 27 36.00 49.51 34.63
CA GLY A 27 34.83 49.03 33.89
C GLY A 27 35.04 49.10 32.39
N ASP A 28 34.53 48.09 31.69
CA ASP A 28 33.81 48.27 30.43
C ASP A 28 32.92 47.03 30.24
N ASP A 29 31.69 47.08 30.76
CA ASP A 29 30.58 46.25 30.27
C ASP A 29 30.26 46.74 28.85
N SER A 30 31.14 46.39 27.91
CA SER A 30 30.85 46.55 26.50
C SER A 30 29.85 45.45 26.14
N PRO A 31 28.63 45.77 25.66
CA PRO A 31 27.75 44.74 25.14
C PRO A 31 28.50 44.03 24.02
N GLU A 32 28.55 42.69 24.05
CA GLU A 32 28.90 41.91 22.85
C GLU A 32 27.96 42.38 21.74
N VAL A 33 28.45 43.28 20.89
CA VAL A 33 27.76 43.71 19.69
C VAL A 33 27.59 42.44 18.88
N GLN A 34 26.39 41.87 18.87
CA GLN A 34 26.06 40.76 17.99
C GLN A 34 26.52 41.18 16.60
N ALA A 35 27.58 40.53 16.12
CA ALA A 35 28.23 40.92 14.89
C ALA A 35 27.18 41.03 13.80
N GLU A 36 27.01 42.24 13.27
CA GLU A 36 25.95 42.56 12.33
C GLU A 36 26.04 41.60 11.12
N ILE A 37 24.94 40.91 10.83
CA ILE A 37 24.86 40.01 9.67
C ILE A 37 24.85 40.89 8.42
N LYS A 38 25.79 40.66 7.50
CA LYS A 38 25.96 41.50 6.29
C LYS A 38 25.40 40.86 5.03
N SER A 39 25.37 39.53 4.97
CA SER A 39 24.86 38.80 3.81
C SER A 39 24.28 37.44 4.21
N LEU A 40 23.52 36.84 3.29
CA LEU A 40 22.80 35.59 3.47
C LEU A 40 23.18 34.61 2.37
N LYS A 41 23.42 33.35 2.72
CA LYS A 41 23.65 32.26 1.77
C LYS A 41 22.60 31.17 1.98
N ILE A 42 21.71 31.01 1.00
CA ILE A 42 20.73 29.91 0.99
C ILE A 42 21.30 28.67 0.29
N SER A 43 21.05 27.50 0.86
CA SER A 43 21.41 26.19 0.31
C SER A 43 20.27 25.18 0.47
N PHE A 44 20.26 24.21 -0.45
CA PHE A 44 19.42 23.02 -0.45
C PHE A 44 20.20 21.90 -1.14
N THR A 45 19.66 20.68 -1.16
CA THR A 45 20.27 19.55 -1.86
C THR A 45 20.46 19.87 -3.34
N ASP A 46 21.72 19.89 -3.79
CA ASP A 46 22.05 20.09 -5.21
C ASP A 46 21.69 18.84 -6.03
N GLY A 47 21.18 19.04 -7.25
CA GLY A 47 20.81 17.96 -8.19
C GLY A 47 19.37 18.06 -8.69
N THR A 48 18.92 17.03 -9.40
CA THR A 48 17.54 16.93 -9.89
C THR A 48 16.60 16.55 -8.76
N ILE A 49 15.65 17.44 -8.44
CA ILE A 49 14.66 17.23 -7.39
C ILE A 49 13.39 16.63 -8.00
N SER A 50 12.81 15.64 -7.32
CA SER A 50 11.59 14.99 -7.79
C SER A 50 10.32 15.69 -7.28
N VAL A 51 9.25 15.68 -8.07
CA VAL A 51 7.90 16.00 -7.59
C VAL A 51 7.57 15.16 -6.34
N ASN A 52 6.92 15.78 -5.35
CA ASN A 52 6.58 15.23 -4.03
C ASN A 52 7.78 14.88 -3.12
N GLN A 53 9.01 15.23 -3.48
CA GLN A 53 10.18 15.12 -2.61
C GLN A 53 10.26 16.34 -1.67
N GLU A 54 10.21 16.13 -0.35
CA GLU A 54 10.43 17.20 0.61
C GLU A 54 11.89 17.70 0.54
N ILE A 55 12.06 19.00 0.36
CA ILE A 55 13.35 19.69 0.36
C ILE A 55 13.46 20.49 1.66
N THR A 56 14.63 20.46 2.27
CA THR A 56 14.96 21.29 3.43
C THR A 56 15.97 22.36 3.02
N PHE A 57 15.67 23.62 3.30
CA PHE A 57 16.53 24.77 3.07
C PHE A 57 17.35 25.10 4.31
N GLN A 58 18.55 25.62 4.10
CA GLN A 58 19.41 26.18 5.13
C GLN A 58 19.85 27.59 4.73
N VAL A 59 19.93 28.49 5.70
CA VAL A 59 20.42 29.86 5.51
C VAL A 59 21.58 30.13 6.47
N LEU A 60 22.74 30.47 5.91
CA LEU A 60 23.93 30.86 6.65
C LEU A 60 24.17 32.38 6.55
N SER A 61 24.68 32.98 7.62
CA SER A 61 25.20 34.36 7.59
C SER A 61 26.57 34.45 6.90
N ASP A 62 27.10 35.67 6.74
CA ASP A 62 28.47 35.96 6.29
C ASP A 62 29.56 35.37 7.21
N GLN A 63 29.18 34.98 8.43
CA GLN A 63 30.05 34.35 9.42
C GLN A 63 29.86 32.82 9.48
N ASN A 64 29.17 32.23 8.49
CA ASN A 64 28.81 30.81 8.43
C ASN A 64 27.97 30.31 9.63
N LYS A 65 27.27 31.21 10.34
CA LYS A 65 26.32 30.80 11.39
C LYS A 65 24.99 30.43 10.76
N ASP A 66 24.41 29.32 11.19
CA ASP A 66 23.05 28.92 10.80
C ASP A 66 22.04 29.85 11.46
N ILE A 67 21.31 30.58 10.62
CA ILE A 67 20.30 31.55 11.02
C ILE A 67 18.95 31.21 10.37
N THR A 68 18.77 29.96 9.93
CA THR A 68 17.59 29.51 9.17
C THR A 68 16.28 29.83 9.89
N THR A 69 16.22 29.63 11.21
CA THR A 69 15.03 29.88 12.04
C THR A 69 14.66 31.36 12.20
N LEU A 70 15.60 32.26 11.90
CA LEU A 70 15.40 33.71 11.95
C LEU A 70 15.00 34.30 10.58
N CYS A 71 15.08 33.50 9.53
CA CYS A 71 14.86 33.93 8.15
C CYS A 71 13.44 33.57 7.67
N LYS A 72 12.94 34.34 6.71
CA LYS A 72 11.80 33.96 5.88
C LYS A 72 12.32 33.39 4.58
N ILE A 73 11.73 32.28 4.12
CA ILE A 73 12.10 31.63 2.86
C ILE A 73 10.96 31.77 1.88
N PHE A 74 11.29 32.03 0.62
CA PHE A 74 10.35 32.25 -0.47
C PHE A 74 10.60 31.24 -1.57
N VAL A 75 9.52 30.70 -2.12
CA VAL A 75 9.50 29.87 -3.33
C VAL A 75 8.54 30.52 -4.31
N ASP A 76 9.04 30.96 -5.47
CA ASP A 76 8.29 31.73 -6.48
C ASP A 76 7.56 32.94 -5.89
N ASP A 77 8.32 33.73 -5.12
CA ASP A 77 7.86 34.93 -4.40
C ASP A 77 6.77 34.69 -3.34
N ILE A 78 6.46 33.43 -3.02
CA ILE A 78 5.53 33.04 -1.95
C ILE A 78 6.31 32.62 -0.71
N GLU A 79 6.05 33.26 0.44
CA GLU A 79 6.64 32.88 1.72
C GLU A 79 6.15 31.49 2.15
N ILE A 80 7.08 30.59 2.47
CA ILE A 80 6.77 29.25 2.99
C ILE A 80 6.80 29.22 4.51
N SER A 81 6.07 28.29 5.11
CA SER A 81 6.12 28.05 6.56
C SER A 81 7.35 27.22 6.92
N GLY A 82 8.25 27.78 7.73
CA GLY A 82 9.49 27.11 8.14
C GLY A 82 10.50 27.01 7.00
N ASN A 83 11.30 25.95 6.98
CA ASN A 83 12.40 25.76 6.02
C ASN A 83 12.23 24.54 5.13
N LYS A 84 11.01 24.02 5.00
CA LYS A 84 10.71 22.83 4.21
C LYS A 84 9.70 23.14 3.13
N PHE A 85 9.88 22.53 1.96
CA PHE A 85 8.98 22.68 0.83
C PHE A 85 8.85 21.36 0.07
N THR A 86 7.66 21.07 -0.42
CA THR A 86 7.37 19.86 -1.22
C THR A 86 6.70 20.29 -2.53
N PRO A 87 7.40 20.26 -3.67
CA PRO A 87 6.85 20.66 -4.95
C PRO A 87 5.79 19.66 -5.41
N ASP A 88 4.63 20.16 -5.82
CA ASP A 88 3.53 19.36 -6.35
C ASP A 88 3.51 19.31 -7.89
N LYS A 89 4.37 20.09 -8.55
CA LYS A 89 4.45 20.24 -10.01
C LYS A 89 5.90 20.17 -10.50
N VAL A 90 6.05 19.75 -11.76
CA VAL A 90 7.32 19.82 -12.46
C VAL A 90 7.56 21.25 -12.95
N GLY A 91 8.82 21.69 -12.98
CA GLY A 91 9.18 23.03 -13.42
C GLY A 91 10.41 23.57 -12.73
N GLU A 92 10.72 24.83 -13.05
CA GLU A 92 11.76 25.58 -12.37
C GLU A 92 11.14 26.48 -11.31
N TYR A 93 11.68 26.41 -10.10
CA TYR A 93 11.29 27.23 -8.97
C TYR A 93 12.43 28.21 -8.64
N SER A 94 12.07 29.40 -8.19
CA SER A 94 12.97 30.41 -7.67
C SER A 94 12.95 30.42 -6.15
N VAL A 95 14.13 30.33 -5.51
CA VAL A 95 14.23 30.22 -4.06
C VAL A 95 15.19 31.27 -3.51
N TYR A 96 14.75 32.03 -2.50
CA TYR A 96 15.59 32.97 -1.76
C TYR A 96 15.14 33.10 -0.31
N ALA A 97 15.98 33.69 0.53
CA ALA A 97 15.67 34.00 1.92
C ALA A 97 15.83 35.50 2.21
N THR A 98 15.10 35.97 3.23
CA THR A 98 15.24 37.34 3.76
C THR A 98 15.43 37.34 5.26
N TYR A 99 16.25 38.26 5.75
CA TYR A 99 16.44 38.57 7.17
C TYR A 99 16.48 40.08 7.36
N LYS A 100 15.49 40.64 8.07
CA LYS A 100 15.27 42.10 8.15
C LYS A 100 15.22 42.73 6.75
N THR A 101 16.16 43.59 6.40
CA THR A 101 16.26 44.27 5.10
C THR A 101 17.14 43.51 4.09
N LEU A 102 17.82 42.43 4.51
CA LEU A 102 18.71 41.66 3.66
C LEU A 102 17.94 40.61 2.86
N LYS A 103 18.39 40.40 1.61
CA LYS A 103 17.91 39.36 0.71
C LYS A 103 19.11 38.53 0.23
N SER A 104 18.98 37.21 0.25
CA SER A 104 20.00 36.31 -0.33
C SER A 104 19.97 36.36 -1.85
N ASP A 105 20.98 35.76 -2.48
CA ASP A 105 20.88 35.40 -3.89
C ASP A 105 19.66 34.50 -4.14
N THR A 106 19.08 34.63 -5.33
CA THR A 106 18.01 33.75 -5.80
C THR A 106 18.60 32.55 -6.48
N LYS A 107 18.35 31.36 -5.93
CA LYS A 107 18.75 30.08 -6.53
C LYS A 107 17.61 29.48 -7.35
N LYS A 108 17.99 28.76 -8.40
CA LYS A 108 17.05 27.99 -9.22
C LYS A 108 17.01 26.55 -8.74
N MET A 109 15.81 26.04 -8.58
CA MET A 109 15.53 24.66 -8.20
C MET A 109 14.74 24.01 -9.34
N THR A 110 15.35 23.08 -10.06
CA THR A 110 14.70 22.34 -11.14
C THR A 110 14.04 21.08 -10.58
N VAL A 111 12.72 21.02 -10.69
CA VAL A 111 11.92 19.87 -10.30
C VAL A 111 11.51 19.09 -11.54
N THR A 112 11.93 17.84 -11.62
CA THR A 112 11.52 16.93 -12.69
C THR A 112 10.57 15.87 -12.16
N SER A 113 9.87 15.17 -13.04
CA SER A 113 9.37 13.85 -12.67
C SER A 113 10.59 12.97 -12.42
N SER A 114 10.52 12.05 -11.44
CA SER A 114 11.56 11.04 -11.24
C SER A 114 11.63 10.14 -12.48
N SER A 115 12.45 10.49 -13.47
CA SER A 115 12.74 9.66 -14.64
C SER A 115 14.19 9.22 -14.58
N SER A 116 14.51 8.26 -13.71
CA SER A 116 15.86 7.66 -13.65
C SER A 116 15.83 6.15 -13.47
N SER A 117 14.88 5.50 -14.13
CA SER A 117 15.01 4.14 -14.66
C SER A 117 14.05 4.09 -15.84
N GLU A 118 14.43 3.45 -16.96
CA GLU A 118 13.42 3.05 -17.94
C GLU A 118 12.33 2.31 -17.18
N THR A 119 11.13 2.89 -17.12
CA THR A 119 10.05 2.28 -16.36
C THR A 119 9.65 1.01 -17.08
N LYS A 120 10.04 -0.11 -16.48
CA LYS A 120 9.72 -1.43 -16.98
C LYS A 120 8.23 -1.66 -16.93
N ASP A 121 7.74 -2.40 -17.91
CA ASP A 121 6.43 -3.02 -17.80
C ASP A 121 6.50 -4.12 -16.72
N PHE A 122 5.33 -4.60 -16.31
CA PHE A 122 5.22 -5.63 -15.29
C PHE A 122 4.62 -6.89 -15.87
N LYS A 123 4.96 -8.03 -15.26
CA LYS A 123 4.27 -9.29 -15.53
C LYS A 123 2.78 -9.13 -15.25
N GLN A 124 1.93 -9.54 -16.19
CA GLN A 124 0.49 -9.46 -16.04
C GLN A 124 -0.04 -10.69 -15.31
N ASN A 125 -0.72 -10.50 -14.20
CA ASN A 125 -1.53 -11.55 -13.59
C ASN A 125 -3.01 -11.35 -13.98
N VAL A 126 -3.77 -12.44 -13.92
CA VAL A 126 -5.17 -12.49 -14.34
C VAL A 126 -6.05 -12.71 -13.12
N LEU A 127 -7.08 -11.88 -12.95
CA LEU A 127 -8.07 -12.00 -11.90
C LEU A 127 -9.31 -12.74 -12.43
N ILE A 128 -9.77 -13.73 -11.67
CA ILE A 128 -11.15 -14.22 -11.74
C ILE A 128 -11.83 -14.00 -10.39
N GLU A 129 -12.93 -13.26 -10.40
CA GLU A 129 -13.83 -13.11 -9.25
C GLU A 129 -15.05 -14.01 -9.46
N ASP A 130 -15.14 -15.09 -8.70
CA ASP A 130 -16.23 -16.07 -8.73
C ASP A 130 -17.28 -15.73 -7.67
N VAL A 131 -18.44 -15.25 -8.09
CA VAL A 131 -19.58 -15.04 -7.21
C VAL A 131 -20.39 -16.34 -7.14
N THR A 132 -20.44 -16.93 -5.94
CA THR A 132 -20.79 -18.34 -5.75
C THR A 132 -21.60 -18.58 -4.46
N GLY A 133 -21.94 -19.84 -4.18
CA GLY A 133 -22.60 -20.25 -2.95
C GLY A 133 -22.62 -21.77 -2.76
N ALA A 134 -22.57 -22.23 -1.52
CA ALA A 134 -22.61 -23.62 -1.11
C ALA A 134 -23.93 -24.31 -1.52
N TRP A 135 -25.02 -23.56 -1.68
CA TRP A 135 -26.31 -24.06 -2.15
C TRP A 135 -26.39 -24.24 -3.68
N CYS A 136 -25.41 -23.76 -4.44
CA CYS A 136 -25.45 -23.72 -5.90
C CYS A 136 -24.98 -25.03 -6.54
N GLN A 137 -25.93 -25.79 -7.09
CA GLN A 137 -25.71 -27.12 -7.68
C GLN A 137 -24.70 -27.16 -8.84
N HIS A 138 -24.50 -26.06 -9.56
CA HIS A 138 -23.59 -25.98 -10.71
C HIS A 138 -22.26 -25.28 -10.40
N CYS A 139 -22.13 -24.68 -9.22
CA CYS A 139 -20.92 -23.97 -8.82
C CYS A 139 -19.67 -24.87 -8.71
N PRO A 140 -19.76 -26.15 -8.28
CA PRO A 140 -18.59 -27.05 -8.30
C PRO A 140 -17.93 -27.17 -9.68
N ARG A 141 -18.69 -27.03 -10.78
CA ARG A 141 -18.13 -27.01 -12.15
C ARG A 141 -17.10 -25.90 -12.33
N VAL A 142 -17.43 -24.69 -11.87
CA VAL A 142 -16.57 -23.51 -12.02
C VAL A 142 -15.35 -23.64 -11.10
N SER A 143 -15.55 -24.06 -9.85
CA SER A 143 -14.46 -24.33 -8.90
C SER A 143 -13.45 -25.34 -9.47
N TYR A 144 -13.93 -26.47 -10.01
CA TYR A 144 -13.06 -27.48 -10.61
C TYR A 144 -12.25 -26.94 -11.79
N ARG A 145 -12.89 -26.17 -12.68
CA ARG A 145 -12.20 -25.58 -13.84
C ARG A 145 -11.15 -24.57 -13.43
N LEU A 146 -11.40 -23.77 -12.39
CA LEU A 146 -10.41 -22.86 -11.82
C LEU A 146 -9.24 -23.61 -11.20
N GLU A 147 -9.50 -24.71 -10.47
CA GLU A 147 -8.42 -25.58 -9.94
C GLU A 147 -7.56 -26.18 -11.06
N GLN A 148 -8.16 -26.67 -12.15
CA GLN A 148 -7.37 -27.19 -13.28
C GLN A 148 -6.57 -26.07 -13.95
N LEU A 149 -7.13 -24.87 -14.04
CA LEU A 149 -6.44 -23.74 -14.65
C LEU A 149 -5.26 -23.24 -13.80
N LYS A 150 -5.37 -23.26 -12.47
CA LYS A 150 -4.25 -22.98 -11.56
C LYS A 150 -3.07 -23.95 -11.73
N LYS A 151 -3.31 -25.17 -12.22
CA LYS A 151 -2.23 -26.11 -12.57
C LYS A 151 -1.50 -25.74 -13.87
N GLN A 152 -2.13 -24.95 -14.74
CA GLN A 152 -1.56 -24.54 -16.03
C GLN A 152 -0.78 -23.22 -15.94
N THR A 153 -1.16 -22.33 -15.01
CA THR A 153 -0.47 -21.05 -14.81
C THR A 153 -0.52 -20.59 -13.36
N SER A 154 0.60 -20.08 -12.86
CA SER A 154 0.69 -19.42 -11.55
C SER A 154 0.22 -17.96 -11.56
N GLN A 155 -0.09 -17.40 -12.74
CA GLN A 155 -0.51 -16.01 -12.89
C GLN A 155 -2.02 -15.81 -12.70
N LEU A 156 -2.77 -16.88 -12.45
CA LEU A 156 -4.20 -16.79 -12.12
C LEU A 156 -4.39 -16.52 -10.63
N VAL A 157 -5.08 -15.43 -10.33
CA VAL A 157 -5.58 -15.08 -9.00
C VAL A 157 -7.09 -15.26 -9.01
N VAL A 158 -7.59 -16.07 -8.08
CA VAL A 158 -9.02 -16.33 -7.90
C VAL A 158 -9.49 -15.66 -6.61
N VAL A 159 -10.70 -15.12 -6.62
CA VAL A 159 -11.40 -14.60 -5.44
C VAL A 159 -12.82 -15.16 -5.46
N ALA A 160 -13.19 -16.00 -4.50
CA ALA A 160 -14.52 -16.59 -4.39
C ALA A 160 -15.39 -15.78 -3.40
N ALA A 161 -16.35 -15.01 -3.92
CA ALA A 161 -17.27 -14.22 -3.11
C ALA A 161 -18.60 -14.96 -2.93
N HIS A 162 -18.83 -15.44 -1.70
CA HIS A 162 -20.00 -16.24 -1.37
C HIS A 162 -21.25 -15.38 -1.06
N TYR A 163 -22.41 -15.85 -1.49
CA TYR A 163 -23.73 -15.28 -1.23
C TYR A 163 -24.70 -16.35 -0.70
N GLY A 164 -25.50 -16.01 0.32
CA GLY A 164 -26.60 -16.81 0.83
C GLY A 164 -26.20 -18.04 1.65
N ASP A 165 -24.99 -18.12 2.19
CA ASP A 165 -24.50 -19.27 2.95
C ASP A 165 -23.59 -18.89 4.13
N ALA A 166 -23.00 -19.90 4.79
CA ALA A 166 -22.12 -19.72 5.94
C ALA A 166 -20.80 -19.00 5.62
N LEU A 167 -20.44 -18.85 4.35
CA LEU A 167 -19.24 -18.16 3.87
C LEU A 167 -19.55 -16.75 3.33
N GLN A 168 -20.79 -16.28 3.49
CA GLN A 168 -21.29 -14.99 3.00
C GLN A 168 -20.27 -13.86 3.15
N TYR A 169 -19.96 -13.20 2.04
CA TYR A 169 -19.29 -11.91 2.05
C TYR A 169 -20.34 -10.78 2.09
N SER A 170 -20.34 -9.97 3.15
CA SER A 170 -21.42 -8.99 3.41
C SER A 170 -21.68 -7.98 2.29
N LYS A 171 -20.65 -7.68 1.47
CA LYS A 171 -20.73 -6.72 0.36
C LYS A 171 -20.74 -7.37 -1.03
N VAL A 172 -21.07 -8.66 -1.12
CA VAL A 172 -21.12 -9.38 -2.41
C VAL A 172 -22.11 -8.76 -3.41
N SER A 173 -23.12 -8.03 -2.93
CA SER A 173 -24.05 -7.30 -3.79
C SER A 173 -23.37 -6.19 -4.60
N GLU A 174 -22.31 -5.55 -4.10
CA GLU A 174 -21.56 -4.54 -4.85
C GLU A 174 -20.86 -5.16 -6.08
N LEU A 175 -20.25 -6.33 -5.91
CA LEU A 175 -19.68 -7.12 -7.02
C LEU A 175 -20.78 -7.61 -7.96
N SER A 176 -21.88 -8.11 -7.40
CA SER A 176 -23.01 -8.63 -8.17
C SER A 176 -23.59 -7.56 -9.12
N ASN A 177 -23.75 -6.35 -8.60
CA ASN A 177 -24.25 -5.20 -9.35
C ASN A 177 -23.24 -4.74 -10.42
N LEU A 178 -21.95 -4.67 -10.09
CA LEU A 178 -20.92 -4.29 -11.05
C LEU A 178 -20.90 -5.24 -12.26
N PHE A 179 -21.03 -6.54 -12.02
CA PHE A 179 -20.96 -7.55 -13.08
C PHE A 179 -22.29 -7.77 -13.81
N GLY A 180 -23.39 -7.20 -13.30
CA GLY A 180 -24.73 -7.39 -13.85
C GLY A 180 -25.18 -8.86 -13.77
N LEU A 181 -24.95 -9.49 -12.62
CA LEU A 181 -25.27 -10.90 -12.38
C LEU A 181 -26.73 -11.24 -12.74
N LYS A 182 -26.90 -12.35 -13.46
CA LYS A 182 -28.23 -12.89 -13.82
C LYS A 182 -28.51 -14.27 -13.22
N GLY A 183 -27.57 -14.81 -12.46
CA GLY A 183 -27.63 -16.15 -11.87
C GLY A 183 -26.25 -16.65 -11.49
N TYR A 184 -26.23 -17.81 -10.82
CA TYR A 184 -25.04 -18.46 -10.31
C TYR A 184 -24.75 -19.77 -11.05
N PRO A 185 -23.48 -20.20 -11.19
CA PRO A 185 -22.26 -19.47 -10.83
C PRO A 185 -21.98 -18.26 -11.75
N TRP A 186 -21.20 -17.30 -11.24
CA TRP A 186 -20.70 -16.18 -12.04
C TRP A 186 -19.23 -15.88 -11.79
N ALA A 187 -18.36 -16.35 -12.69
CA ALA A 187 -16.95 -15.98 -12.72
C ALA A 187 -16.70 -14.81 -13.68
N GLN A 188 -16.17 -13.70 -13.17
CA GLN A 188 -15.82 -12.52 -13.94
C GLN A 188 -14.31 -12.47 -14.21
N LEU A 189 -13.91 -12.37 -15.48
CA LEU A 189 -12.51 -12.26 -15.90
C LEU A 189 -12.08 -10.79 -15.95
N ASN A 190 -11.06 -10.41 -15.17
CA ASN A 190 -10.46 -9.07 -15.11
C ASN A 190 -11.46 -7.90 -15.00
N ARG A 191 -12.66 -8.17 -14.48
CA ARG A 191 -13.81 -7.25 -14.47
C ARG A 191 -14.20 -6.71 -15.86
N THR A 192 -13.80 -7.37 -16.95
CA THR A 192 -14.12 -6.95 -18.32
C THR A 192 -15.28 -7.74 -18.92
N GLN A 193 -15.35 -9.04 -18.66
CA GLN A 193 -16.38 -9.93 -19.19
C GLN A 193 -16.59 -11.14 -18.28
N ARG A 194 -17.77 -11.78 -18.40
CA ARG A 194 -17.99 -13.10 -17.79
C ARG A 194 -17.03 -14.09 -18.43
N TRP A 195 -16.33 -14.84 -17.59
CA TRP A 195 -15.44 -15.90 -18.05
C TRP A 195 -16.23 -17.00 -18.75
N ASN A 196 -15.77 -17.42 -19.92
CA ASN A 196 -16.42 -18.48 -20.70
C ASN A 196 -16.03 -19.89 -20.24
N GLU A 197 -15.32 -19.99 -19.11
CA GLU A 197 -14.84 -21.23 -18.51
C GLU A 197 -13.88 -22.04 -19.41
N GLN A 198 -13.25 -21.39 -20.39
CA GLN A 198 -12.19 -21.96 -21.23
C GLN A 198 -10.82 -21.48 -20.75
N SER A 199 -9.85 -22.39 -20.62
CA SER A 199 -8.48 -22.07 -20.20
C SER A 199 -7.82 -21.04 -21.12
N GLY A 200 -8.04 -21.15 -22.44
CA GLY A 200 -7.47 -20.26 -23.46
C GLY A 200 -7.77 -18.78 -23.23
N SER A 201 -8.93 -18.44 -22.66
CA SER A 201 -9.29 -17.04 -22.36
C SER A 201 -8.43 -16.42 -21.25
N VAL A 202 -7.79 -17.24 -20.41
CA VAL A 202 -6.86 -16.80 -19.36
C VAL A 202 -5.42 -16.97 -19.82
N THR A 203 -5.05 -18.10 -20.41
CA THR A 203 -3.66 -18.34 -20.84
C THR A 203 -3.23 -17.42 -21.97
N ALA A 204 -4.14 -16.91 -22.80
CA ALA A 204 -3.82 -15.88 -23.78
C ALA A 204 -3.48 -14.51 -23.15
N LEU A 205 -3.78 -14.30 -21.86
CA LEU A 205 -3.53 -13.03 -21.16
C LEU A 205 -2.23 -13.04 -20.35
N VAL A 206 -1.66 -14.21 -20.04
CA VAL A 206 -0.51 -14.30 -19.12
C VAL A 206 0.81 -13.87 -19.76
N ASP A 207 0.91 -13.87 -21.09
CA ASP A 207 2.10 -13.38 -21.81
C ASP A 207 2.05 -11.87 -22.08
N ASN A 208 0.94 -11.20 -21.75
CA ASN A 208 0.82 -9.76 -21.87
C ASN A 208 1.60 -9.03 -20.78
N LYS A 209 1.80 -7.73 -21.02
CA LYS A 209 2.48 -6.82 -20.12
C LYS A 209 1.48 -5.90 -19.43
N ALA A 210 1.55 -5.83 -18.11
CA ALA A 210 0.81 -4.87 -17.33
C ALA A 210 1.58 -3.55 -17.21
N LYS A 211 0.85 -2.44 -17.25
CA LYS A 211 1.42 -1.09 -17.08
C LYS A 211 1.43 -0.60 -15.63
N ALA A 212 0.92 -1.41 -14.70
CA ALA A 212 1.06 -1.22 -13.27
C ALA A 212 1.53 -2.52 -12.60
N GLY A 213 2.54 -2.41 -11.75
CA GLY A 213 2.99 -3.48 -10.87
C GLY A 213 2.19 -3.45 -9.58
N VAL A 214 1.96 -4.62 -9.00
CA VAL A 214 1.34 -4.75 -7.68
C VAL A 214 2.24 -5.63 -6.83
N ALA A 215 2.52 -5.18 -5.61
CA ALA A 215 3.26 -5.95 -4.61
C ALA A 215 2.58 -5.79 -3.25
N LEU A 216 2.64 -6.85 -2.45
CA LEU A 216 2.14 -6.88 -1.09
C LEU A 216 3.29 -7.19 -0.14
N GLU A 217 3.21 -6.57 1.03
CA GLU A 217 4.05 -6.88 2.17
C GLU A 217 3.13 -7.10 3.37
N SER A 218 3.37 -8.13 4.17
CA SER A 218 2.55 -8.37 5.35
C SER A 218 3.31 -9.09 6.45
N THR A 219 2.86 -8.87 7.68
CA THR A 219 3.26 -9.61 8.88
C THR A 219 2.03 -9.95 9.70
N LEU A 220 2.03 -11.10 10.36
CA LEU A 220 0.99 -11.50 11.28
C LEU A 220 1.64 -11.83 12.62
N SER A 221 1.38 -11.00 13.62
CA SER A 221 1.82 -11.23 15.00
C SER A 221 0.60 -11.54 15.84
N GLU A 222 0.55 -12.75 16.38
CA GLU A 222 -0.64 -13.29 17.06
C GLU A 222 -1.90 -13.17 16.20
N LYS A 223 -2.74 -12.15 16.43
CA LYS A 223 -3.98 -11.85 15.67
C LYS A 223 -3.88 -10.60 14.82
N THR A 224 -2.86 -9.78 15.03
CA THR A 224 -2.72 -8.50 14.34
C THR A 224 -2.01 -8.72 13.01
N LEU A 225 -2.77 -8.65 11.92
CA LEU A 225 -2.26 -8.59 10.56
C LEU A 225 -1.91 -7.13 10.24
N THR A 226 -0.65 -6.86 9.94
CA THR A 226 -0.22 -5.61 9.32
C THR A 226 0.13 -5.89 7.87
N LEU A 227 -0.37 -5.07 6.95
CA LEU A 227 -0.07 -5.23 5.53
C LEU A 227 0.15 -3.88 4.85
N LYS A 228 0.97 -3.89 3.81
CA LYS A 228 1.23 -2.76 2.94
C LYS A 228 0.99 -3.18 1.50
N PHE A 229 0.05 -2.49 0.87
CA PHE A 229 -0.17 -2.53 -0.57
C PHE A 229 0.78 -1.55 -1.26
N LYS A 230 1.40 -1.98 -2.36
CA LYS A 230 2.27 -1.16 -3.19
C LYS A 230 1.87 -1.29 -4.66
N SER A 231 1.88 -0.19 -5.39
CA SER A 231 1.77 -0.20 -6.85
C SER A 231 2.73 0.77 -7.50
N LYS A 232 3.40 0.33 -8.57
CA LYS A 232 4.34 1.13 -9.37
C LYS A 232 3.85 1.22 -10.81
N PHE A 233 4.03 2.37 -11.45
CA PHE A 233 3.42 2.66 -12.74
C PHE A 233 4.45 2.83 -13.86
N ALA A 234 4.22 2.15 -14.99
CA ALA A 234 5.08 2.20 -16.18
C ALA A 234 4.73 3.38 -17.11
N GLU A 235 3.59 4.03 -16.88
CA GLU A 235 3.08 5.18 -17.61
C GLU A 235 2.25 6.07 -16.70
N ASP A 236 1.85 7.24 -17.19
CA ASP A 236 0.93 8.12 -16.47
C ASP A 236 -0.49 7.56 -16.54
N PHE A 237 -1.15 7.47 -15.40
CA PHE A 237 -2.57 7.16 -15.31
C PHE A 237 -3.38 8.31 -14.70
N SER A 238 -4.66 8.32 -15.04
CA SER A 238 -5.70 9.10 -14.38
C SER A 238 -6.73 8.17 -13.75
N ASP A 239 -7.31 8.60 -12.62
CA ASP A 239 -8.48 7.97 -12.00
C ASP A 239 -8.35 6.45 -11.74
N LEU A 240 -7.24 6.03 -11.13
CA LEU A 240 -7.09 4.65 -10.68
C LEU A 240 -7.71 4.41 -9.31
N LYS A 241 -8.07 3.16 -9.06
CA LYS A 241 -8.41 2.67 -7.74
C LYS A 241 -7.55 1.46 -7.40
N TYR A 242 -7.38 1.21 -6.11
CA TYR A 242 -6.78 -0.01 -5.60
C TYR A 242 -7.79 -0.78 -4.76
N VAL A 243 -7.67 -2.10 -4.74
CA VAL A 243 -8.48 -3.02 -3.93
C VAL A 243 -7.53 -3.93 -3.18
N VAL A 244 -7.82 -4.19 -1.91
CA VAL A 244 -7.07 -5.18 -1.13
C VAL A 244 -8.04 -6.12 -0.43
N PHE A 245 -7.85 -7.42 -0.65
CA PHE A 245 -8.68 -8.49 -0.10
C PHE A 245 -7.90 -9.41 0.83
N LEU A 246 -8.59 -9.92 1.83
CA LEU A 246 -8.18 -11.08 2.62
C LEU A 246 -9.01 -12.29 2.16
N LEU A 247 -8.32 -13.36 1.77
CA LEU A 247 -8.91 -14.63 1.40
C LEU A 247 -8.57 -15.69 2.44
N GLU A 248 -9.36 -16.76 2.48
CA GLU A 248 -9.10 -17.95 3.27
C GLU A 248 -9.31 -19.22 2.45
N ASP A 249 -8.36 -20.14 2.57
CA ASP A 249 -8.41 -21.48 1.98
C ASP A 249 -8.87 -22.54 2.99
N ASP A 250 -9.15 -23.73 2.47
CA ASP A 250 -9.31 -24.97 3.24
C ASP A 250 -10.50 -24.95 4.22
N ILE A 251 -11.57 -24.23 3.86
CA ILE A 251 -12.79 -24.17 4.66
C ILE A 251 -13.69 -25.35 4.29
N LYS A 252 -14.03 -26.19 5.26
CA LYS A 252 -14.95 -27.32 5.06
C LYS A 252 -16.40 -26.85 5.20
N LEU A 253 -17.18 -27.03 4.14
CA LEU A 253 -18.61 -26.81 4.14
C LEU A 253 -19.25 -27.73 3.10
N ASP A 254 -20.44 -28.26 3.37
CA ASP A 254 -21.15 -29.08 2.40
C ASP A 254 -21.58 -28.23 1.19
N GLN A 255 -21.30 -28.72 -0.01
CA GLN A 255 -21.59 -28.02 -1.26
C GLN A 255 -22.64 -28.81 -2.06
N SER A 256 -23.75 -28.17 -2.40
CA SER A 256 -24.77 -28.75 -3.25
C SER A 256 -24.22 -29.01 -4.65
N GLN A 257 -24.62 -30.13 -5.24
CA GLN A 257 -24.21 -30.58 -6.57
C GLN A 257 -25.44 -31.03 -7.36
N TRP A 258 -25.41 -30.76 -8.67
CA TRP A 258 -26.43 -31.25 -9.59
C TRP A 258 -26.46 -32.79 -9.58
N ALA A 259 -27.66 -33.38 -9.42
CA ALA A 259 -27.81 -34.80 -9.13
C ALA A 259 -27.30 -35.77 -10.21
N GLY A 260 -27.22 -35.31 -11.46
CA GLY A 260 -26.77 -36.11 -12.60
C GLY A 260 -25.28 -35.96 -12.94
N GLY A 261 -24.51 -35.14 -12.21
CA GLY A 261 -23.16 -34.75 -12.64
C GLY A 261 -22.06 -35.15 -11.69
N ASP A 262 -20.92 -35.54 -12.26
CA ASP A 262 -19.61 -35.45 -11.63
C ASP A 262 -18.86 -34.29 -12.30
N TYR A 263 -18.58 -33.24 -11.54
CA TYR A 263 -17.85 -32.08 -12.03
C TYR A 263 -16.33 -32.21 -11.84
N GLY A 264 -15.83 -33.40 -11.54
CA GLY A 264 -14.42 -33.69 -11.24
C GLY A 264 -14.12 -33.88 -9.75
N TYR A 265 -15.16 -33.85 -8.90
CA TYR A 265 -15.07 -34.08 -7.45
C TYR A 265 -15.75 -35.39 -7.01
N GLY A 266 -16.21 -36.20 -7.96
CA GLY A 266 -17.06 -37.35 -7.70
C GLY A 266 -18.54 -36.99 -7.68
N ARG A 267 -19.36 -38.03 -7.52
CA ARG A 267 -20.81 -37.89 -7.35
C ARG A 267 -21.13 -37.59 -5.88
N GLY A 268 -21.89 -36.53 -5.65
CA GLY A 268 -22.41 -36.19 -4.33
C GLY A 268 -23.36 -37.25 -3.78
N THR A 269 -23.62 -37.17 -2.47
CA THR A 269 -24.51 -38.09 -1.76
C THR A 269 -25.84 -37.42 -1.42
N ASP A 270 -26.92 -38.18 -1.48
CA ASP A 270 -28.17 -37.78 -0.85
C ASP A 270 -28.03 -37.95 0.66
N ARG A 271 -27.81 -36.84 1.36
CA ARG A 271 -27.64 -36.85 2.81
C ARG A 271 -28.97 -36.79 3.55
N ASP A 272 -29.95 -36.10 2.96
CA ASP A 272 -31.20 -35.72 3.64
C ASP A 272 -32.41 -36.54 3.16
N GLY A 273 -32.22 -37.41 2.15
CA GLY A 273 -33.28 -38.25 1.57
C GLY A 273 -34.27 -37.48 0.69
N ASP A 274 -33.89 -36.28 0.24
CA ASP A 274 -34.74 -35.36 -0.51
C ASP A 274 -34.38 -35.27 -2.00
N GLY A 275 -33.45 -36.09 -2.46
CA GLY A 275 -32.98 -36.14 -3.84
C GLY A 275 -31.97 -35.05 -4.20
N ARG A 276 -31.56 -34.17 -3.27
CA ARG A 276 -30.47 -33.20 -3.50
C ARG A 276 -29.13 -33.86 -3.19
N MET A 277 -28.19 -33.76 -4.14
CA MET A 277 -26.85 -34.32 -3.95
C MET A 277 -25.92 -33.28 -3.31
N TRP A 278 -25.08 -33.76 -2.41
CA TRP A 278 -24.13 -32.93 -1.68
C TRP A 278 -22.73 -33.51 -1.74
N LEU A 279 -21.74 -32.65 -2.00
CA LEU A 279 -20.33 -32.92 -1.74
C LEU A 279 -20.08 -32.62 -0.26
N ILE A 280 -19.97 -33.67 0.54
CA ILE A 280 -19.81 -33.56 2.00
C ILE A 280 -18.41 -33.11 2.35
N ASN A 281 -18.29 -32.16 3.28
CA ASN A 281 -17.04 -31.52 3.67
C ASN A 281 -16.24 -31.00 2.46
N PHE A 282 -16.95 -30.41 1.49
CA PHE A 282 -16.31 -29.84 0.32
C PHE A 282 -15.30 -28.77 0.72
N ASN A 283 -14.19 -28.72 0.00
CA ASN A 283 -13.07 -27.87 0.31
C ASN A 283 -13.17 -26.53 -0.40
N HIS A 284 -13.68 -25.49 0.28
CA HIS A 284 -13.73 -24.15 -0.29
C HIS A 284 -12.36 -23.47 -0.20
N THR A 285 -11.93 -22.88 -1.31
CA THR A 285 -10.65 -22.17 -1.44
C THR A 285 -10.85 -20.79 -2.05
N ASP A 286 -9.89 -19.89 -1.83
CA ASP A 286 -9.88 -18.48 -2.24
C ASP A 286 -11.09 -17.68 -1.75
N VAL A 287 -11.68 -18.08 -0.63
CA VAL A 287 -12.92 -17.49 -0.11
C VAL A 287 -12.66 -16.08 0.37
N LEU A 288 -13.36 -15.10 -0.19
CA LEU A 288 -13.27 -13.70 0.19
C LEU A 288 -13.85 -13.48 1.58
N ARG A 289 -12.99 -13.15 2.54
CA ARG A 289 -13.38 -12.89 3.94
C ARG A 289 -13.49 -11.42 4.27
N HIS A 290 -12.64 -10.58 3.67
CA HIS A 290 -12.58 -9.16 3.98
C HIS A 290 -12.05 -8.31 2.82
N ALA A 291 -12.48 -7.05 2.75
CA ALA A 291 -11.88 -6.03 1.91
C ALA A 291 -11.36 -4.90 2.81
N PHE A 292 -10.07 -4.56 2.70
CA PHE A 292 -9.45 -3.53 3.52
C PHE A 292 -9.73 -2.11 3.00
N THR A 293 -10.08 -2.00 1.72
CA THR A 293 -10.60 -0.76 1.12
C THR A 293 -12.06 -0.55 1.51
N SER A 294 -12.64 0.62 1.22
CA SER A 294 -14.03 0.96 1.62
C SER A 294 -15.08 -0.08 1.19
N GLY A 295 -14.79 -0.84 0.14
CA GLY A 295 -15.55 -2.00 -0.30
C GLY A 295 -14.79 -2.81 -1.35
N PRO A 296 -15.42 -3.81 -1.97
CA PRO A 296 -14.79 -4.63 -2.99
C PRO A 296 -14.51 -3.89 -4.32
N LEU A 297 -15.03 -2.67 -4.46
CA LEU A 297 -14.77 -1.82 -5.63
C LEU A 297 -13.55 -0.90 -5.47
N GLY A 298 -12.90 -0.93 -4.30
CA GLY A 298 -11.64 -0.22 -4.05
C GLY A 298 -11.78 1.25 -3.71
N ASP A 299 -10.66 1.83 -3.31
CA ASP A 299 -10.49 3.25 -2.99
C ASP A 299 -9.67 3.95 -4.08
N ALA A 300 -9.85 5.26 -4.25
CA ALA A 300 -9.09 6.04 -5.22
C ALA A 300 -7.60 6.09 -4.87
N ILE A 301 -6.75 5.97 -5.90
CA ILE A 301 -5.33 6.31 -5.81
C ILE A 301 -5.18 7.80 -6.15
N PRO A 302 -4.51 8.62 -5.33
CA PRO A 302 -4.27 10.02 -5.65
C PRO A 302 -3.58 10.20 -6.99
N LEU A 303 -4.04 11.15 -7.81
CA LEU A 303 -3.51 11.41 -9.16
C LEU A 303 -2.01 11.73 -9.15
N SER A 304 -1.51 12.38 -8.10
CA SER A 304 -0.09 12.68 -7.90
C SER A 304 0.75 11.42 -7.68
N SER A 305 0.15 10.30 -7.30
CA SER A 305 0.80 9.01 -7.04
C SER A 305 0.73 8.03 -8.21
N THR A 306 0.03 8.37 -9.31
CA THR A 306 -0.15 7.51 -10.49
C THR A 306 0.62 8.00 -11.71
N LYS A 307 1.80 8.58 -11.49
CA LYS A 307 2.67 9.08 -12.56
C LYS A 307 3.68 8.00 -12.95
N LYS A 308 4.17 8.09 -14.18
CA LYS A 308 5.21 7.21 -14.68
C LYS A 308 6.40 7.20 -13.71
N GLY A 309 6.77 6.02 -13.24
CA GLY A 309 7.87 5.80 -12.31
C GLY A 309 7.52 5.97 -10.83
N SER A 310 6.37 6.56 -10.49
CA SER A 310 5.97 6.71 -9.09
C SER A 310 5.51 5.39 -8.49
N THR A 311 5.62 5.30 -7.16
CA THR A 311 5.08 4.19 -6.37
C THR A 311 4.05 4.74 -5.40
N PHE A 312 2.85 4.18 -5.42
CA PHE A 312 1.81 4.39 -4.42
C PHE A 312 1.91 3.30 -3.35
N GLU A 313 1.81 3.68 -2.08
CA GLU A 313 1.76 2.75 -0.96
C GLU A 313 0.57 3.03 -0.03
N LYS A 314 -0.02 1.98 0.52
CA LYS A 314 -1.03 2.07 1.58
C LYS A 314 -0.85 0.97 2.61
N SER A 315 -0.77 1.35 3.88
CA SER A 315 -0.72 0.41 5.00
C SER A 315 -2.08 0.23 5.66
N PHE A 316 -2.32 -0.99 6.14
CA PHE A 316 -3.50 -1.39 6.89
C PHE A 316 -3.10 -2.24 8.09
N THR A 317 -3.93 -2.20 9.12
CA THR A 317 -3.86 -3.10 10.28
C THR A 317 -5.23 -3.72 10.49
N TYR A 318 -5.27 -5.00 10.81
CA TYR A 318 -6.50 -5.76 10.96
C TYR A 318 -6.34 -6.84 12.02
N GLU A 319 -7.32 -6.90 12.93
CA GLU A 319 -7.43 -7.98 13.90
C GLU A 319 -8.14 -9.17 13.26
N VAL A 320 -7.37 -10.24 13.01
CA VAL A 320 -7.89 -11.47 12.41
C VAL A 320 -8.85 -12.16 13.39
N PRO A 321 -10.12 -12.36 13.02
CA PRO A 321 -11.09 -13.04 13.87
C PRO A 321 -10.65 -14.47 14.20
N THR A 322 -11.00 -14.95 15.40
CA THR A 322 -10.65 -16.31 15.84
C THR A 322 -11.32 -17.41 15.04
N SER A 323 -12.39 -17.10 14.31
CA SER A 323 -13.07 -18.03 13.41
C SER A 323 -12.33 -18.24 12.08
N PHE A 324 -11.22 -17.54 11.83
CA PHE A 324 -10.43 -17.65 10.61
C PHE A 324 -9.22 -18.53 10.89
N ASN A 325 -8.90 -19.45 9.97
CA ASN A 325 -7.66 -20.20 10.03
C ASN A 325 -6.50 -19.36 9.49
N LYS A 326 -5.70 -18.80 10.39
CA LYS A 326 -4.55 -17.93 10.07
C LYS A 326 -3.54 -18.54 9.11
N GLU A 327 -3.33 -19.86 9.18
CA GLU A 327 -2.39 -20.59 8.33
C GLU A 327 -2.89 -20.72 6.88
N LYS A 328 -4.17 -20.44 6.65
CA LYS A 328 -4.84 -20.54 5.35
C LYS A 328 -5.22 -19.19 4.77
N LEU A 329 -4.78 -18.11 5.39
CA LEU A 329 -5.03 -16.75 4.91
C LEU A 329 -4.09 -16.36 3.77
N LYS A 330 -4.62 -15.60 2.83
CA LYS A 330 -3.88 -15.00 1.72
C LYS A 330 -4.37 -13.58 1.48
N LEU A 331 -3.53 -12.75 0.87
CA LEU A 331 -3.86 -11.40 0.46
C LEU A 331 -3.94 -11.30 -1.06
N VAL A 332 -4.85 -10.48 -1.55
CA VAL A 332 -4.92 -10.10 -2.96
C VAL A 332 -4.94 -8.59 -3.09
N GLY A 333 -4.02 -8.03 -3.87
CA GLY A 333 -3.96 -6.62 -4.21
C GLY A 333 -4.32 -6.44 -5.68
N ILE A 334 -5.18 -5.48 -5.99
CA ILE A 334 -5.67 -5.24 -7.35
C ILE A 334 -5.56 -3.75 -7.65
N VAL A 335 -5.11 -3.41 -8.86
CA VAL A 335 -5.23 -2.06 -9.41
C VAL A 335 -6.27 -2.09 -10.52
N VAL A 336 -7.23 -1.18 -10.44
CA VAL A 336 -8.31 -1.06 -11.42
C VAL A 336 -8.42 0.37 -11.95
N LYS A 337 -8.94 0.50 -13.16
CA LYS A 337 -9.34 1.79 -13.74
C LYS A 337 -10.63 2.30 -13.09
N LYS A 338 -11.01 3.54 -13.40
CA LYS A 338 -12.27 4.17 -12.99
C LYS A 338 -13.50 3.31 -13.29
N ASP A 339 -13.52 2.64 -14.45
CA ASP A 339 -14.59 1.74 -14.88
C ASP A 339 -14.49 0.32 -14.27
N ASN A 340 -13.64 0.14 -13.26
CA ASN A 340 -13.33 -1.11 -12.56
C ASN A 340 -12.58 -2.17 -13.37
N LYS A 341 -12.17 -1.92 -14.62
CA LYS A 341 -11.34 -2.90 -15.34
C LYS A 341 -9.99 -3.07 -14.66
N VAL A 342 -9.57 -4.33 -14.49
CA VAL A 342 -8.30 -4.67 -13.85
C VAL A 342 -7.13 -4.29 -14.76
N ILE A 343 -6.14 -3.60 -14.18
CA ILE A 343 -4.84 -3.35 -14.82
C ILE A 343 -3.88 -4.48 -14.47
N ASN A 344 -3.78 -4.81 -13.19
CA ASN A 344 -3.00 -5.94 -12.70
C ASN A 344 -3.50 -6.38 -11.32
N VAL A 345 -3.11 -7.58 -10.93
CA VAL A 345 -3.42 -8.20 -9.65
C VAL A 345 -2.20 -8.92 -9.08
N ARG A 346 -2.14 -9.09 -7.77
CA ARG A 346 -1.15 -9.94 -7.13
C ARG A 346 -1.74 -10.66 -5.94
N LEU A 347 -1.44 -11.96 -5.83
CA LEU A 347 -1.69 -12.75 -4.65
C LEU A 347 -0.42 -12.84 -3.81
N SER A 348 -0.56 -12.82 -2.48
CA SER A 348 0.52 -13.05 -1.53
C SER A 348 0.06 -13.97 -0.41
N GLU A 349 0.90 -14.91 -0.02
CA GLU A 349 0.80 -15.53 1.30
C GLU A 349 1.05 -14.47 2.39
N ILE A 350 0.52 -14.72 3.59
CA ILE A 350 0.78 -13.88 4.77
C ILE A 350 2.25 -14.01 5.19
N GLY A 351 2.86 -12.92 5.67
CA GLY A 351 4.23 -12.93 6.17
C GLY A 351 5.29 -12.75 5.08
N LYS A 352 4.88 -12.49 3.83
CA LYS A 352 5.80 -12.26 2.70
C LYS A 352 5.99 -10.78 2.43
N THR A 353 7.18 -10.44 1.94
CA THR A 353 7.51 -9.15 1.33
C THR A 353 7.79 -9.38 -0.14
N GLN A 354 6.92 -8.89 -1.02
CA GLN A 354 7.07 -9.06 -2.46
C GLN A 354 7.81 -7.87 -3.08
N ALA A 355 8.66 -8.16 -4.06
CA ALA A 355 9.13 -7.18 -5.03
C ALA A 355 8.11 -7.05 -6.19
N PHE A 356 8.19 -5.96 -6.95
CA PHE A 356 7.46 -5.85 -8.21
C PHE A 356 8.01 -6.85 -9.25
N GLU A 357 7.13 -7.47 -10.03
CA GLU A 357 7.51 -8.33 -11.15
C GLU A 357 7.80 -7.49 -12.41
N GLU A 358 8.88 -6.70 -12.38
CA GLU A 358 9.35 -5.90 -13.52
C GLU A 358 9.94 -6.78 -14.64
N LEU A 359 9.70 -6.41 -15.91
CA LEU A 359 10.16 -7.11 -17.12
C LEU A 359 11.34 -6.43 -17.80
#